data_AF-A0A0S4INQ1-F1
#
_entry.id   AF-A0A0S4INQ1-F1
#
_cell.length_a   1.000
_cell.length_b   1.000
_cell.length_c   1.000
_cell.angle_alpha   90.00
_cell.angle_beta   90.00
_cell.angle_gamma   90.00
#
_symmetry.space_group_name_H-M   'P 1'
#
loop_
_entity.id
_entity.type
_entity.pdbx_description
1 polymer ?
#
loop_
_entity_poly.entity_id
_entity_poly.type
_entity_poly.pdbx_seq_one_letter_code
_entity_poly.pdbx_strand_id
1 'polypeptide(L)'
;MNFIARFTTLHFDFLFSLVRRVARSNMATEAVPELVRSITEKLQQGTYECVVCTESVGLRDRLWSCPTCFGVFHLPCIVYWSKSQADQNRIEAQSQGGSGAAAASASSLAESFRCPLCQSRCPTNSTAMYKCYCGQRTNPEADPMLVLGSCGLQCSKRRADAQCPHACAMQCHPGPCPPCSYQRTQECFCGAEEQTVGCSSGIEGFECGNTCGKELNCGRHYCESPCHRGPCKPCAEITTVSCHCGGSSVERLCERDLSYSCHKPCTKKRDCGQHDCELPCHDGACSICLRLPARQSSCPCGQTPLWKVYYERPDLQPRGSCTDPIPTCSNICSIPLACGEHLCNSVCHDSACLPCSEEVPVRCQCGSSSKKVLCFAQYTPAKEWKRACTALGLNERQIGTSEFPIRCQKKCKKQLSCGKHMCEEVCCGNEDHTCMKVCHKKAPCGIHECGRLCHRGPCPPCHNTSYDRLFCRCRRTFLEPPVPCGTLPPNCLHPCVVPRACGHPANHNCHFDGECTQCVVPVQKHCGSHNNKMPFLQPCSLLAISCGRRCGNVSRCCGHECDKVCHIGPCEHKCSQSFPELGAPGVTTTKKMLPNVWTRR
;
A
#
# COMPACT_ATOMS: atom_id res chain seq x y z
N MET A 1 8.17 43.70 -19.78
CA MET A 1 9.14 44.07 -18.73
C MET A 1 8.38 44.60 -17.54
N ASN A 2 8.55 43.94 -16.39
CA ASN A 2 8.22 44.34 -15.01
C ASN A 2 6.80 44.81 -14.69
N PHE A 3 5.98 43.87 -14.18
CA PHE A 3 5.31 44.07 -12.89
C PHE A 3 5.22 42.72 -12.17
N ILE A 4 6.19 42.49 -11.28
CA ILE A 4 6.32 41.33 -10.40
C ILE A 4 5.75 41.74 -9.02
N ALA A 5 5.17 40.74 -8.34
CA ALA A 5 4.96 40.62 -6.90
C ALA A 5 3.76 41.34 -6.27
N ARG A 6 2.84 40.50 -5.80
CA ARG A 6 2.30 40.39 -4.43
C ARG A 6 0.83 40.00 -4.53
N PHE A 7 0.47 38.75 -4.21
CA PHE A 7 -0.75 38.50 -3.44
C PHE A 7 -0.60 37.16 -2.72
N THR A 8 -0.35 37.31 -1.42
CA THR A 8 -0.23 36.28 -0.41
C THR A 8 -1.57 35.57 -0.21
N THR A 9 -1.50 34.24 -0.25
CA THR A 9 -2.26 33.31 0.59
C THR A 9 -2.90 34.00 1.80
N LEU A 10 -4.23 34.10 1.83
CA LEU A 10 -5.12 34.22 3.01
C LEU A 10 -6.48 34.81 2.58
N HIS A 11 -7.22 34.11 1.69
CA HIS A 11 -8.67 34.33 1.52
C HIS A 11 -9.39 33.17 0.81
N PHE A 12 -8.70 32.05 0.59
CA PHE A 12 -9.21 30.89 -0.17
C PHE A 12 -9.90 29.82 0.69
N ASP A 13 -9.78 29.87 2.02
CA ASP A 13 -10.25 28.78 2.89
C ASP A 13 -11.74 28.85 3.25
N PHE A 14 -12.42 29.99 3.08
CA PHE A 14 -13.83 30.12 3.50
C PHE A 14 -14.84 29.65 2.44
N LEU A 15 -14.51 29.73 1.14
CA LEU A 15 -15.37 29.24 0.04
C LEU A 15 -15.15 27.76 -0.29
N PHE A 16 -14.04 27.15 0.16
CA PHE A 16 -13.71 25.74 -0.10
C PHE A 16 -14.49 24.73 0.79
N SER A 17 -15.08 25.19 1.90
CA SER A 17 -15.79 24.33 2.86
C SER A 17 -17.15 23.85 2.33
N LEU A 18 -17.86 24.68 1.54
CA LEU A 18 -19.20 24.33 1.03
C LEU A 18 -19.16 23.31 -0.12
N VAL A 19 -18.10 23.30 -0.92
CA VAL A 19 -17.96 22.41 -2.09
C VAL A 19 -17.35 21.05 -1.73
N ARG A 20 -16.56 20.95 -0.66
CA ARG A 20 -15.95 19.67 -0.22
C ARG A 20 -16.92 18.68 0.42
N ARG A 21 -18.11 19.12 0.85
CA ARG A 21 -19.09 18.22 1.49
C ARG A 21 -19.85 17.30 0.52
N VAL A 22 -19.79 17.57 -0.79
CA VAL A 22 -20.55 16.81 -1.80
C VAL A 22 -19.71 15.74 -2.51
N ALA A 23 -18.39 15.74 -2.35
CA ALA A 23 -17.48 14.90 -3.16
C ALA A 23 -17.00 13.59 -2.48
N ARG A 24 -17.58 13.19 -1.33
CA ARG A 24 -17.27 11.90 -0.68
C ARG A 24 -18.50 11.29 -0.02
N SER A 25 -19.43 10.85 -0.84
CA SER A 25 -20.38 9.81 -0.48
C SER A 25 -21.09 9.34 -1.74
N ASN A 26 -21.26 8.03 -1.89
CA ASN A 26 -22.30 7.48 -2.76
C ASN A 26 -23.62 8.13 -2.31
N MET A 27 -24.08 9.15 -3.03
CA MET A 27 -25.27 9.92 -2.67
C MET A 27 -26.21 9.96 -3.85
N ALA A 28 -27.31 9.22 -3.66
CA ALA A 28 -28.66 9.39 -4.18
C ALA A 28 -28.83 10.07 -5.55
N THR A 29 -29.49 9.35 -6.44
CA THR A 29 -30.11 9.78 -7.70
C THR A 29 -30.90 11.11 -7.62
N GLU A 30 -31.27 11.57 -6.41
CA GLU A 30 -31.98 12.84 -6.16
C GLU A 30 -31.09 14.09 -6.19
N ALA A 31 -29.77 13.99 -6.06
CA ALA A 31 -28.86 15.16 -6.02
C ALA A 31 -28.45 15.69 -7.42
N VAL A 32 -28.64 14.89 -8.46
CA VAL A 32 -28.25 15.21 -9.86
C VAL A 32 -29.09 16.37 -10.44
N PRO A 33 -30.43 16.40 -10.31
CA PRO A 33 -31.25 17.50 -10.81
C PRO A 33 -30.96 18.84 -10.12
N GLU A 34 -30.67 18.83 -8.82
CA GLU A 34 -30.41 20.04 -8.04
C GLU A 34 -29.10 20.73 -8.46
N LEU A 35 -28.05 19.93 -8.72
CA LEU A 35 -26.78 20.45 -9.23
C LEU A 35 -26.94 21.14 -10.59
N VAL A 36 -27.64 20.49 -11.54
CA VAL A 36 -27.90 21.06 -12.88
C VAL A 36 -28.65 22.37 -12.77
N ARG A 37 -29.69 22.42 -11.92
CA ARG A 37 -30.49 23.63 -11.68
C ARG A 37 -29.62 24.76 -11.12
N SER A 38 -28.81 24.48 -10.10
CA SER A 38 -27.96 25.49 -9.46
C SER A 38 -26.91 26.11 -10.40
N ILE A 39 -26.29 25.30 -11.27
CA ILE A 39 -25.31 25.78 -12.24
C ILE A 39 -26.02 26.61 -13.32
N THR A 40 -27.18 26.14 -13.79
CA THR A 40 -27.98 26.83 -14.81
C THR A 40 -28.43 28.21 -14.33
N GLU A 41 -28.99 28.30 -13.12
CA GLU A 41 -29.45 29.56 -12.52
C GLU A 41 -28.30 30.56 -12.36
N LYS A 42 -27.14 30.12 -11.85
CA LYS A 42 -25.96 30.99 -11.68
C LYS A 42 -25.39 31.49 -13.01
N LEU A 43 -25.41 30.66 -14.06
CA LEU A 43 -24.97 31.07 -15.40
C LEU A 43 -25.94 32.05 -16.03
N GLN A 44 -27.26 31.85 -15.87
CA GLN A 44 -28.29 32.77 -16.38
C GLN A 44 -28.26 34.12 -15.65
N GLN A 45 -28.01 34.13 -14.34
CA GLN A 45 -27.92 35.34 -13.54
C GLN A 45 -26.56 36.07 -13.70
N GLY A 46 -25.59 35.48 -14.40
CA GLY A 46 -24.25 36.06 -14.56
C GLY A 46 -23.41 36.07 -13.27
N THR A 47 -23.82 35.34 -12.24
CA THR A 47 -23.15 35.26 -10.93
C THR A 47 -22.15 34.10 -10.85
N TYR A 48 -21.91 33.38 -11.95
CA TYR A 48 -20.98 32.26 -11.99
C TYR A 48 -19.55 32.77 -12.22
N GLU A 49 -18.65 32.47 -11.29
CA GLU A 49 -17.25 32.91 -11.33
C GLU A 49 -16.30 31.76 -11.69
N CYS A 50 -15.32 32.04 -12.55
CA CYS A 50 -14.27 31.10 -12.88
C CYS A 50 -13.25 31.04 -11.73
N VAL A 51 -13.07 29.87 -11.11
CA VAL A 51 -12.18 29.72 -9.93
C VAL A 51 -10.70 30.01 -10.22
N VAL A 52 -10.29 29.99 -11.49
CA VAL A 52 -8.88 30.23 -11.85
C VAL A 52 -8.56 31.73 -11.93
N CYS A 53 -9.43 32.55 -12.51
CA CYS A 53 -9.22 34.00 -12.65
C CYS A 53 -10.09 34.86 -11.73
N THR A 54 -11.06 34.26 -11.03
CA THR A 54 -12.05 34.93 -10.17
C THR A 54 -12.95 35.96 -10.89
N GLU A 55 -12.99 35.92 -12.22
CA GLU A 55 -13.88 36.75 -13.04
C GLU A 55 -15.20 36.01 -13.35
N SER A 56 -16.28 36.77 -13.55
CA SER A 56 -17.57 36.22 -13.97
C SER A 56 -17.52 35.71 -15.40
N VAL A 57 -18.25 34.62 -15.65
CA VAL A 57 -18.36 34.02 -16.97
C VAL A 57 -19.38 34.79 -17.81
N GLY A 58 -18.93 35.39 -18.92
CA GLY A 58 -19.74 36.19 -19.82
C GLY A 58 -20.32 35.44 -21.03
N LEU A 59 -21.25 36.09 -21.73
CA LEU A 59 -21.99 35.52 -22.87
C LEU A 59 -21.11 35.12 -24.06
N ARG A 60 -20.02 35.86 -24.30
CA ARG A 60 -19.09 35.65 -25.43
C ARG A 60 -17.84 34.85 -25.04
N ASP A 61 -17.75 34.42 -23.79
CA ASP A 61 -16.58 33.72 -23.30
C ASP A 61 -16.53 32.29 -23.86
N ARG A 62 -15.30 31.83 -24.13
CA ARG A 62 -15.06 30.43 -24.50
C ARG A 62 -14.93 29.63 -23.23
N LEU A 63 -15.78 28.62 -23.07
CA LEU A 63 -15.93 27.88 -21.81
C LEU A 63 -15.42 26.44 -21.92
N TRP A 64 -15.10 25.87 -20.78
CA TRP A 64 -14.81 24.45 -20.62
C TRP A 64 -15.52 23.95 -19.37
N SER A 65 -16.12 22.76 -19.45
CA SER A 65 -16.78 22.10 -18.32
C SER A 65 -16.05 20.82 -17.94
N CYS A 66 -15.86 20.61 -16.65
CA CYS A 66 -15.22 19.39 -16.16
C CYS A 66 -16.15 18.18 -16.38
N PRO A 67 -15.67 17.06 -16.99
CA PRO A 67 -16.49 15.87 -17.18
C PRO A 67 -16.97 15.19 -15.89
N THR A 68 -16.31 15.44 -14.76
CA THR A 68 -16.59 14.76 -13.48
C THR A 68 -17.41 15.63 -12.52
N CYS A 69 -16.99 16.88 -12.29
CA CYS A 69 -17.70 17.78 -11.38
C CYS A 69 -18.59 18.81 -12.08
N PHE A 70 -18.55 18.87 -13.41
CA PHE A 70 -19.35 19.78 -14.24
C PHE A 70 -19.13 21.28 -13.98
N GLY A 71 -18.12 21.65 -13.20
CA GLY A 71 -17.73 23.03 -13.01
C GLY A 71 -17.28 23.69 -14.33
N VAL A 72 -17.67 24.94 -14.52
CA VAL A 72 -17.45 25.73 -15.73
C VAL A 72 -16.26 26.67 -15.52
N PHE A 73 -15.40 26.78 -16.53
CA PHE A 73 -14.21 27.62 -16.50
C PHE A 73 -14.04 28.30 -17.85
N HIS A 74 -13.31 29.42 -17.88
CA HIS A 74 -12.80 29.96 -19.15
C HIS A 74 -11.82 28.96 -19.78
N LEU A 75 -11.97 28.71 -21.06
CA LEU A 75 -11.09 27.83 -21.84
C LEU A 75 -9.62 28.28 -21.77
N PRO A 76 -9.28 29.59 -21.89
CA PRO A 76 -7.89 30.03 -21.71
C PRO A 76 -7.33 29.74 -20.32
N CYS A 77 -8.14 29.91 -19.27
CA CYS A 77 -7.73 29.67 -17.89
C CYS A 77 -7.43 28.20 -17.63
N ILE A 78 -8.27 27.28 -18.13
CA ILE A 78 -8.03 25.86 -17.94
C ILE A 78 -6.85 25.34 -18.78
N VAL A 79 -6.62 25.91 -19.98
CA VAL A 79 -5.43 25.60 -20.81
C VAL A 79 -4.15 26.06 -20.12
N TYR A 80 -4.17 27.23 -19.47
CA TYR A 80 -3.05 27.68 -18.65
C TYR A 80 -2.81 26.74 -17.46
N TRP A 81 -3.88 26.38 -16.76
CA TRP A 81 -3.83 25.45 -15.62
C TRP A 81 -3.29 24.06 -16.00
N SER A 82 -3.69 23.52 -17.16
CA SER A 82 -3.19 22.23 -17.62
C SER A 82 -1.68 22.27 -17.91
N LYS A 83 -1.20 23.38 -18.50
CA LYS A 83 0.22 23.58 -18.77
C LYS A 83 1.04 23.75 -17.50
N SER A 84 0.56 24.54 -16.53
CA SER A 84 1.27 24.77 -15.27
C SER A 84 1.45 23.47 -14.46
N GLN A 85 0.45 22.58 -14.46
CA GLN A 85 0.60 21.26 -13.84
C GLN A 85 1.58 20.36 -14.58
N ALA A 86 1.59 20.40 -15.92
CA ALA A 86 2.58 19.65 -16.70
C ALA A 86 4.01 20.11 -16.39
N ASP A 87 4.23 21.41 -16.24
CA ASP A 87 5.54 21.97 -15.90
C ASP A 87 5.95 21.66 -14.46
N GLN A 88 5.01 21.71 -13.51
CA GLN A 88 5.27 21.31 -12.13
C GLN A 88 5.65 19.83 -12.00
N ASN A 89 4.94 18.94 -12.73
CA ASN A 89 5.28 17.52 -12.78
C ASN A 89 6.66 17.26 -13.42
N ARG A 90 7.06 18.07 -14.43
CA ARG A 90 8.40 17.99 -15.05
C ARG A 90 9.50 18.38 -14.08
N ILE A 91 9.31 19.44 -13.29
CA ILE A 91 10.27 19.90 -12.27
C ILE A 91 10.40 18.85 -11.16
N GLU A 92 9.29 18.29 -10.69
CA GLU A 92 9.29 17.23 -9.68
C GLU A 92 9.99 15.96 -10.19
N ALA A 93 9.77 15.56 -11.45
CA ALA A 93 10.44 14.43 -12.08
C ALA A 93 11.96 14.61 -12.24
N GLN A 94 12.45 15.84 -12.43
CA GLN A 94 13.89 16.14 -12.50
C GLN A 94 14.56 16.13 -11.12
N SER A 95 13.82 16.42 -10.06
CA SER A 95 14.35 16.45 -8.68
C SER A 95 14.52 15.06 -8.04
N GLN A 96 13.88 14.02 -8.59
CA GLN A 96 13.98 12.63 -8.14
C GLN A 96 14.73 11.78 -9.18
N GLY A 97 16.06 11.76 -9.10
CA GLY A 97 16.92 10.98 -10.00
C GLY A 97 16.80 9.46 -9.82
N GLY A 98 15.73 8.86 -10.35
CA GLY A 98 15.44 7.42 -10.28
C GLY A 98 15.20 6.75 -11.63
N SER A 99 16.05 5.76 -11.94
CA SER A 99 16.00 4.66 -12.93
C SER A 99 14.78 4.52 -13.87
N GLY A 100 15.09 4.25 -15.15
CA GLY A 100 14.25 4.27 -16.35
C GLY A 100 13.07 3.28 -16.47
N ALA A 101 12.44 2.87 -15.37
CA ALA A 101 11.13 2.20 -15.38
C ALA A 101 9.96 3.20 -15.28
N ALA A 102 10.20 4.46 -14.88
CA ALA A 102 9.17 5.50 -14.73
C ALA A 102 8.81 6.24 -16.04
N ALA A 103 9.54 5.99 -17.14
CA ALA A 103 9.32 6.68 -18.42
C ALA A 103 7.99 6.28 -19.10
N ALA A 104 7.53 5.04 -18.94
CA ALA A 104 6.26 4.58 -19.50
C ALA A 104 5.04 5.19 -18.76
N SER A 105 5.13 5.40 -17.43
CA SER A 105 4.08 6.05 -16.62
C SER A 105 4.09 7.58 -16.71
N ALA A 106 5.20 8.19 -17.14
CA ALA A 106 5.28 9.64 -17.36
C ALA A 106 4.57 10.08 -18.64
N SER A 107 4.50 9.20 -19.66
CA SER A 107 3.77 9.45 -20.90
C SER A 107 2.26 9.57 -20.66
N SER A 108 1.66 8.72 -19.81
CA SER A 108 0.22 8.78 -19.50
C SER A 108 -0.16 9.93 -18.55
N LEU A 109 0.80 10.48 -17.79
CA LEU A 109 0.60 11.68 -16.98
C LEU A 109 0.70 12.98 -17.80
N ALA A 110 1.35 12.97 -18.95
CA ALA A 110 1.44 14.13 -19.84
C ALA A 110 0.11 14.44 -20.55
N GLU A 111 -0.75 13.44 -20.69
CA GLU A 111 -2.03 13.53 -21.41
C GLU A 111 -3.24 13.85 -20.51
N SER A 112 -3.03 14.02 -19.20
CA SER A 112 -4.10 14.37 -18.26
C SER A 112 -3.67 15.38 -17.20
N PHE A 113 -4.56 16.31 -16.83
CA PHE A 113 -4.37 17.30 -15.78
C PHE A 113 -5.43 17.15 -14.69
N ARG A 114 -5.18 17.71 -13.50
CA ARG A 114 -6.17 17.67 -12.41
C ARG A 114 -7.06 18.92 -12.43
N CYS A 115 -8.38 18.71 -12.35
CA CYS A 115 -9.35 19.82 -12.28
C CYS A 115 -9.11 20.70 -11.04
N PRO A 116 -9.15 22.04 -11.15
CA PRO A 116 -9.02 22.96 -10.01
C PRO A 116 -10.09 22.76 -8.92
N LEU A 117 -11.31 22.37 -9.32
CA LEU A 117 -12.44 22.21 -8.40
C LEU A 117 -12.46 20.85 -7.69
N CYS A 118 -12.35 19.75 -8.44
CA CYS A 118 -12.53 18.39 -7.90
C CYS A 118 -11.28 17.52 -7.87
N GLN A 119 -10.15 17.97 -8.45
CA GLN A 119 -8.89 17.22 -8.58
C GLN A 119 -8.97 15.91 -9.37
N SER A 120 -10.11 15.61 -10.01
CA SER A 120 -10.28 14.50 -10.96
C SER A 120 -9.37 14.68 -12.17
N ARG A 121 -8.86 13.55 -12.69
CA ARG A 121 -8.00 13.54 -13.87
C ARG A 121 -8.85 13.80 -15.12
N CYS A 122 -8.54 14.89 -15.82
CA CYS A 122 -9.18 15.30 -17.06
C CYS A 122 -8.18 15.18 -18.21
N PRO A 123 -8.56 14.66 -19.38
CA PRO A 123 -7.65 14.54 -20.51
C PRO A 123 -7.31 15.92 -21.08
N THR A 124 -6.02 16.18 -21.38
CA THR A 124 -5.53 17.45 -21.93
C THR A 124 -6.16 17.76 -23.30
N ASN A 125 -6.52 16.74 -24.08
CA ASN A 125 -7.25 16.93 -25.35
C ASN A 125 -8.65 17.58 -25.14
N SER A 126 -9.25 17.44 -23.96
CA SER A 126 -10.56 18.07 -23.68
C SER A 126 -10.52 19.59 -23.67
N THR A 127 -9.34 20.21 -23.51
CA THR A 127 -9.15 21.66 -23.53
C THR A 127 -8.69 22.19 -24.88
N ALA A 128 -8.60 21.34 -25.92
CA ALA A 128 -8.12 21.75 -27.23
C ALA A 128 -9.11 22.63 -28.00
N MET A 129 -10.41 22.47 -27.77
CA MET A 129 -11.48 23.16 -28.50
C MET A 129 -12.62 23.56 -27.58
N TYR A 130 -13.19 24.73 -27.83
CA TYR A 130 -14.46 25.13 -27.20
C TYR A 130 -15.60 24.31 -27.79
N LYS A 131 -16.29 23.53 -26.96
CA LYS A 131 -17.46 22.71 -27.37
C LYS A 131 -18.64 23.01 -26.46
N CYS A 132 -19.86 22.86 -26.97
CA CYS A 132 -21.07 22.87 -26.13
C CYS A 132 -20.96 21.82 -25.02
N TYR A 133 -21.78 21.95 -23.97
CA TYR A 133 -21.92 20.89 -22.96
C TYR A 133 -22.24 19.54 -23.56
N CYS A 134 -22.96 19.48 -24.68
CA CYS A 134 -23.30 18.27 -25.42
C CYS A 134 -22.16 17.64 -26.24
N GLY A 135 -21.09 18.38 -26.55
CA GLY A 135 -20.04 18.00 -27.49
C GLY A 135 -20.38 18.06 -28.99
N GLN A 136 -21.64 18.25 -29.38
CA GLN A 136 -22.09 18.23 -30.78
C GLN A 136 -21.63 19.44 -31.61
N ARG A 137 -21.59 20.64 -31.01
CA ARG A 137 -21.14 21.87 -31.69
C ARG A 137 -19.83 22.37 -31.08
N THR A 138 -18.89 22.71 -31.95
CA THR A 138 -17.70 23.48 -31.62
C THR A 138 -18.02 24.97 -31.72
N ASN A 139 -17.58 25.77 -30.75
CA ASN A 139 -17.82 27.22 -30.68
C ASN A 139 -19.31 27.59 -30.85
N PRO A 140 -20.19 27.23 -29.90
CA PRO A 140 -21.61 27.56 -29.97
C PRO A 140 -21.84 29.08 -30.08
N GLU A 141 -22.92 29.46 -30.78
CA GLU A 141 -23.31 30.87 -30.92
C GLU A 141 -23.79 31.45 -29.57
N ALA A 142 -23.46 32.72 -29.35
CA ALA A 142 -23.73 33.42 -28.11
C ALA A 142 -25.14 34.02 -28.13
N ASP A 143 -26.15 33.23 -27.78
CA ASP A 143 -27.55 33.65 -27.67
C ASP A 143 -27.94 33.95 -26.21
N PRO A 144 -28.40 35.18 -25.88
CA PRO A 144 -28.86 35.55 -24.54
C PRO A 144 -30.02 34.71 -24.00
N MET A 145 -30.81 34.06 -24.86
CA MET A 145 -31.95 33.23 -24.48
C MET A 145 -31.54 31.80 -24.12
N LEU A 146 -30.29 31.42 -24.38
CA LEU A 146 -29.75 30.10 -24.08
C LEU A 146 -28.82 30.15 -22.86
N VAL A 147 -28.72 29.02 -22.16
CA VAL A 147 -27.72 28.88 -21.09
C VAL A 147 -26.33 29.04 -21.68
N LEU A 148 -25.48 29.85 -21.03
CA LEU A 148 -24.12 30.15 -21.49
C LEU A 148 -23.34 28.88 -21.83
N GLY A 149 -22.84 28.78 -23.06
CA GLY A 149 -22.10 27.61 -23.57
C GLY A 149 -22.97 26.42 -24.01
N SER A 150 -24.29 26.55 -23.99
CA SER A 150 -25.22 25.63 -24.63
C SER A 150 -25.31 25.90 -26.14
N CYS A 151 -25.69 24.87 -26.92
CA CYS A 151 -25.95 25.03 -28.36
C CYS A 151 -27.44 25.12 -28.71
N GLY A 152 -28.35 25.06 -27.72
CA GLY A 152 -29.81 25.11 -27.92
C GLY A 152 -30.45 23.85 -28.54
N LEU A 153 -29.66 22.94 -29.13
CA LEU A 153 -30.15 21.67 -29.69
C LEU A 153 -30.42 20.63 -28.60
N GLN A 154 -31.13 19.57 -28.97
CA GLN A 154 -31.30 18.38 -28.13
C GLN A 154 -29.92 17.77 -27.78
N CYS A 155 -29.69 17.55 -26.49
CA CYS A 155 -28.39 17.15 -25.94
C CYS A 155 -27.85 15.86 -26.57
N SER A 156 -28.73 14.86 -26.78
CA SER A 156 -28.46 13.53 -27.36
C SER A 156 -27.26 12.79 -26.76
N LYS A 157 -26.72 13.25 -25.63
CA LYS A 157 -25.71 12.53 -24.86
C LYS A 157 -26.30 11.24 -24.31
N ARG A 158 -25.51 10.18 -24.35
CA ARG A 158 -25.81 8.94 -23.63
C ARG A 158 -25.77 9.23 -22.13
N ARG A 159 -26.79 8.76 -21.40
CA ARG A 159 -26.89 8.95 -19.94
C ARG A 159 -25.83 8.10 -19.23
N ALA A 160 -25.59 8.39 -17.95
CA ALA A 160 -24.60 7.67 -17.14
C ALA A 160 -24.95 6.18 -16.99
N ASP A 161 -26.25 5.84 -16.94
CA ASP A 161 -26.71 4.46 -16.87
C ASP A 161 -26.46 3.72 -18.19
N ALA A 162 -25.56 2.73 -18.14
CA ALA A 162 -25.20 1.94 -19.31
C ALA A 162 -26.37 1.13 -19.88
N GLN A 163 -27.38 0.81 -19.07
CA GLN A 163 -28.59 0.06 -19.45
C GLN A 163 -29.70 0.92 -20.07
N CYS A 164 -29.56 2.25 -20.10
CA CYS A 164 -30.52 3.11 -20.78
C CYS A 164 -30.12 3.29 -22.26
N PRO A 165 -30.84 2.71 -23.24
CA PRO A 165 -30.56 2.94 -24.66
C PRO A 165 -30.98 4.34 -25.12
N HIS A 166 -31.78 5.05 -24.32
CA HIS A 166 -32.32 6.35 -24.67
C HIS A 166 -31.30 7.48 -24.47
N ALA A 167 -31.10 8.28 -25.52
CA ALA A 167 -30.34 9.52 -25.46
C ALA A 167 -31.07 10.60 -24.66
N CYS A 168 -30.33 11.60 -24.15
CA CYS A 168 -30.94 12.74 -23.47
C CYS A 168 -31.82 13.55 -24.43
N ALA A 169 -33.10 13.71 -24.09
CA ALA A 169 -34.08 14.47 -24.87
C ALA A 169 -34.17 15.96 -24.50
N MET A 170 -33.48 16.39 -23.44
CA MET A 170 -33.45 17.79 -23.02
C MET A 170 -32.61 18.63 -23.99
N GLN A 171 -32.89 19.93 -24.04
CA GLN A 171 -31.96 20.89 -24.65
C GLN A 171 -30.58 20.79 -23.97
N CYS A 172 -29.53 21.13 -24.71
CA CYS A 172 -28.16 21.11 -24.22
C CYS A 172 -28.05 21.91 -22.90
N HIS A 173 -27.62 21.22 -21.85
CA HIS A 173 -27.65 21.71 -20.48
C HIS A 173 -26.28 21.50 -19.82
N PRO A 174 -25.89 22.34 -18.84
CA PRO A 174 -24.72 22.08 -18.02
C PRO A 174 -25.01 20.89 -17.07
N GLY A 175 -23.96 20.22 -16.58
CA GLY A 175 -24.13 19.13 -15.62
C GLY A 175 -24.42 17.75 -16.19
N PRO A 176 -24.60 16.74 -15.31
CA PRO A 176 -24.96 15.38 -15.71
C PRO A 176 -26.37 15.36 -16.32
N CYS A 177 -26.62 14.47 -17.27
CA CYS A 177 -27.98 14.27 -17.78
C CYS A 177 -28.88 13.74 -16.67
N PRO A 178 -30.12 14.26 -16.53
CA PRO A 178 -31.07 13.77 -15.54
C PRO A 178 -31.40 12.28 -15.76
N PRO A 179 -32.07 11.61 -14.83
CA PRO A 179 -32.61 10.28 -15.08
C PRO A 179 -33.58 10.30 -16.29
N CYS A 180 -33.64 9.17 -16.99
CA CYS A 180 -34.59 8.88 -18.03
C CYS A 180 -36.00 8.75 -17.45
N SER A 181 -36.98 9.42 -18.07
CA SER A 181 -38.40 9.35 -17.67
C SER A 181 -39.11 8.09 -18.16
N TYR A 182 -38.51 7.35 -19.10
CA TYR A 182 -39.06 6.09 -19.58
C TYR A 182 -38.92 4.99 -18.54
N GLN A 183 -39.85 4.05 -18.56
CA GLN A 183 -39.84 2.86 -17.73
C GLN A 183 -39.32 1.67 -18.52
N ARG A 184 -38.77 0.68 -17.81
CA ARG A 184 -38.39 -0.62 -18.36
C ARG A 184 -38.84 -1.71 -17.41
N THR A 185 -39.15 -2.88 -17.95
CA THR A 185 -39.38 -4.08 -17.14
C THR A 185 -38.04 -4.60 -16.65
N GLN A 186 -37.95 -4.91 -15.37
CA GLN A 186 -36.77 -5.51 -14.74
C GLN A 186 -37.21 -6.78 -14.03
N GLU A 187 -36.47 -7.86 -14.26
CA GLU A 187 -36.69 -9.16 -13.60
C GLU A 187 -36.02 -9.18 -12.20
N CYS A 188 -36.56 -9.98 -11.27
CA CYS A 188 -35.88 -10.30 -10.00
C CYS A 188 -34.52 -10.96 -10.27
N PHE A 189 -33.63 -11.01 -9.26
CA PHE A 189 -32.37 -11.75 -9.40
C PHE A 189 -32.59 -13.24 -9.73
N CYS A 190 -33.78 -13.77 -9.45
CA CYS A 190 -34.22 -15.13 -9.73
C CYS A 190 -34.88 -15.36 -11.11
N GLY A 191 -35.32 -14.32 -11.82
CA GLY A 191 -36.17 -14.43 -13.03
C GLY A 191 -37.65 -14.83 -12.80
N ALA A 192 -38.09 -15.04 -11.56
CA ALA A 192 -39.45 -15.49 -11.23
C ALA A 192 -40.53 -14.38 -11.27
N GLU A 193 -40.17 -13.12 -11.07
CA GLU A 193 -41.10 -11.99 -11.06
C GLU A 193 -40.50 -10.78 -11.77
N GLU A 194 -41.37 -9.98 -12.40
CA GLU A 194 -40.99 -8.80 -13.16
C GLU A 194 -41.66 -7.55 -12.58
N GLN A 195 -40.91 -6.46 -12.46
CA GLN A 195 -41.42 -5.17 -11.99
C GLN A 195 -41.02 -4.06 -12.95
N THR A 196 -41.94 -3.12 -13.21
CA THR A 196 -41.65 -1.90 -13.97
C THR A 196 -40.83 -0.93 -13.12
N VAL A 197 -39.60 -0.64 -13.56
CA VAL A 197 -38.67 0.29 -12.92
C VAL A 197 -38.32 1.44 -13.87
N GLY A 198 -37.85 2.57 -13.33
CA GLY A 198 -37.32 3.66 -14.16
C GLY A 198 -36.12 3.19 -14.98
N CYS A 199 -36.01 3.59 -16.24
CA CYS A 199 -34.95 3.13 -17.15
C CYS A 199 -33.54 3.45 -16.63
N SER A 200 -33.38 4.60 -15.97
CA SER A 200 -32.14 5.09 -15.33
C SER A 200 -32.17 4.98 -13.80
N SER A 201 -32.93 4.04 -13.25
CA SER A 201 -33.04 3.87 -11.79
C SER A 201 -31.81 3.19 -11.17
N GLY A 202 -30.88 2.69 -11.99
CA GLY A 202 -29.73 1.90 -11.53
C GLY A 202 -30.10 0.54 -10.94
N ILE A 203 -31.37 0.14 -11.01
CA ILE A 203 -31.86 -1.14 -10.50
C ILE A 203 -31.52 -2.23 -11.51
N GLU A 204 -30.55 -3.08 -11.16
CA GLU A 204 -30.15 -4.25 -11.97
C GLU A 204 -31.02 -5.49 -11.69
N GLY A 205 -31.82 -5.46 -10.61
CA GLY A 205 -32.67 -6.55 -10.15
C GLY A 205 -33.16 -6.29 -8.73
N PHE A 206 -34.16 -7.06 -8.29
CA PHE A 206 -34.74 -6.97 -6.94
C PHE A 206 -34.90 -8.36 -6.31
N GLU A 207 -35.08 -8.38 -4.99
CA GLU A 207 -35.35 -9.58 -4.19
C GLU A 207 -36.86 -9.75 -4.04
N CYS A 208 -37.49 -10.62 -4.82
CA CYS A 208 -38.95 -10.81 -4.81
C CYS A 208 -39.47 -11.60 -3.59
N GLY A 209 -38.60 -12.14 -2.75
CA GLY A 209 -38.97 -12.96 -1.60
C GLY A 209 -39.36 -14.41 -1.90
N ASN A 210 -39.61 -14.76 -3.17
CA ASN A 210 -39.83 -16.16 -3.58
C ASN A 210 -38.54 -16.98 -3.46
N THR A 211 -38.67 -18.31 -3.35
CA THR A 211 -37.52 -19.23 -3.39
C THR A 211 -36.75 -19.09 -4.70
N CYS A 212 -35.43 -18.96 -4.64
CA CYS A 212 -34.57 -18.65 -5.78
C CYS A 212 -34.67 -19.70 -6.91
N GLY A 213 -34.76 -21.00 -6.58
CA GLY A 213 -35.03 -22.08 -7.53
C GLY A 213 -33.91 -22.35 -8.55
N LYS A 214 -32.80 -21.61 -8.52
CA LYS A 214 -31.64 -21.82 -9.40
C LYS A 214 -30.91 -23.12 -9.07
N GLU A 215 -30.41 -23.79 -10.10
CA GLU A 215 -29.58 -24.99 -9.96
C GLU A 215 -28.27 -24.66 -9.23
N LEU A 216 -27.97 -25.42 -8.18
CA LEU A 216 -26.75 -25.26 -7.38
C LEU A 216 -25.51 -25.76 -8.16
N ASN A 217 -24.33 -25.45 -7.65
CA ASN A 217 -23.04 -25.86 -8.23
C ASN A 217 -22.93 -27.37 -8.53
N CYS A 218 -23.63 -28.22 -7.77
CA CYS A 218 -23.67 -29.67 -7.92
C CYS A 218 -24.45 -30.17 -9.17
N GLY A 219 -25.29 -29.34 -9.79
CA GLY A 219 -26.10 -29.72 -10.96
C GLY A 219 -27.23 -30.73 -10.68
N ARG A 220 -27.59 -30.93 -9.41
CA ARG A 220 -28.61 -31.91 -8.97
C ARG A 220 -29.60 -31.36 -7.95
N HIS A 221 -29.26 -30.27 -7.28
CA HIS A 221 -30.08 -29.63 -6.25
C HIS A 221 -30.38 -28.19 -6.63
N TYR A 222 -31.50 -27.66 -6.12
CA TYR A 222 -31.97 -26.31 -6.38
C TYR A 222 -31.84 -25.43 -5.14
N CYS A 223 -31.71 -24.12 -5.35
CA CYS A 223 -31.56 -23.15 -4.29
C CYS A 223 -32.89 -22.88 -3.57
N GLU A 224 -32.98 -23.31 -2.30
CA GLU A 224 -34.17 -23.12 -1.44
C GLU A 224 -34.17 -21.76 -0.72
N SER A 225 -33.07 -21.00 -0.78
CA SER A 225 -33.03 -19.68 -0.13
C SER A 225 -33.94 -18.67 -0.85
N PRO A 226 -34.48 -17.66 -0.14
CA PRO A 226 -35.24 -16.59 -0.78
C PRO A 226 -34.38 -15.89 -1.84
N CYS A 227 -35.04 -15.28 -2.83
CA CYS A 227 -34.39 -14.54 -3.89
C CYS A 227 -33.35 -13.59 -3.31
N HIS A 228 -32.11 -13.77 -3.71
CA HIS A 228 -30.97 -13.05 -3.17
C HIS A 228 -30.11 -12.50 -4.30
N ARG A 229 -29.37 -11.43 -4.02
CA ARG A 229 -28.34 -10.94 -4.93
C ARG A 229 -27.11 -11.86 -4.92
N GLY A 230 -26.52 -12.11 -6.10
CA GLY A 230 -25.26 -12.86 -6.24
C GLY A 230 -25.42 -14.37 -6.47
N PRO A 231 -24.30 -15.13 -6.52
CA PRO A 231 -24.33 -16.57 -6.75
C PRO A 231 -24.92 -17.33 -5.56
N CYS A 232 -25.62 -18.43 -5.82
CA CYS A 232 -26.19 -19.29 -4.79
C CYS A 232 -25.10 -19.95 -3.95
N LYS A 233 -25.42 -20.24 -2.68
CA LYS A 233 -24.52 -20.98 -1.79
C LYS A 233 -24.24 -22.38 -2.36
N PRO A 234 -23.05 -22.95 -2.15
CA PRO A 234 -22.76 -24.33 -2.53
C PRO A 234 -23.75 -25.32 -1.91
N CYS A 235 -23.95 -26.46 -2.57
CA CYS A 235 -24.81 -27.51 -2.05
C CYS A 235 -24.33 -28.04 -0.69
N ALA A 236 -25.24 -28.12 0.28
CA ALA A 236 -24.97 -28.60 1.63
C ALA A 236 -25.30 -30.11 1.83
N GLU A 237 -25.89 -30.75 0.82
CA GLU A 237 -26.24 -32.17 0.88
C GLU A 237 -24.99 -33.05 0.94
N ILE A 238 -25.03 -34.08 1.78
CA ILE A 238 -23.93 -35.04 1.92
C ILE A 238 -24.22 -36.23 1.00
N THR A 239 -23.33 -36.52 0.07
CA THR A 239 -23.41 -37.68 -0.84
C THR A 239 -22.29 -38.67 -0.55
N THR A 240 -22.61 -39.95 -0.51
CA THR A 240 -21.63 -41.03 -0.40
C THR A 240 -20.95 -41.27 -1.75
N VAL A 241 -19.64 -41.03 -1.83
CA VAL A 241 -18.84 -41.24 -3.04
C VAL A 241 -18.01 -42.51 -2.90
N SER A 242 -18.20 -43.46 -3.82
CA SER A 242 -17.41 -44.69 -3.89
C SER A 242 -16.13 -44.49 -4.68
N CYS A 243 -15.03 -45.09 -4.23
CA CYS A 243 -13.76 -45.04 -4.93
C CYS A 243 -13.80 -45.78 -6.28
N HIS A 244 -12.98 -45.38 -7.26
CA HIS A 244 -12.81 -46.10 -8.54
C HIS A 244 -12.46 -47.59 -8.38
N CYS A 245 -11.87 -48.01 -7.25
CA CYS A 245 -11.59 -49.42 -6.96
C CYS A 245 -12.75 -50.14 -6.23
N GLY A 246 -13.82 -49.46 -5.84
CA GLY A 246 -14.95 -49.99 -5.08
C GLY A 246 -14.67 -50.33 -3.61
N GLY A 247 -13.41 -50.25 -3.16
CA GLY A 247 -12.98 -50.71 -1.84
C GLY A 247 -13.15 -49.72 -0.67
N SER A 248 -13.54 -48.47 -0.94
CA SER A 248 -13.79 -47.48 0.10
C SER A 248 -14.77 -46.41 -0.39
N SER A 249 -15.71 -46.02 0.45
CA SER A 249 -16.62 -44.91 0.23
C SER A 249 -16.40 -43.83 1.30
N VAL A 250 -16.54 -42.57 0.89
CA VAL A 250 -16.43 -41.41 1.78
C VAL A 250 -17.65 -40.54 1.60
N GLU A 251 -18.18 -40.03 2.71
CA GLU A 251 -19.23 -39.02 2.73
C GLU A 251 -18.63 -37.64 2.50
N ARG A 252 -19.09 -36.95 1.45
CA ARG A 252 -18.63 -35.59 1.12
C ARG A 252 -19.81 -34.72 0.72
N LEU A 253 -19.61 -33.40 0.77
CA LEU A 253 -20.56 -32.44 0.22
C LEU A 253 -20.80 -32.73 -1.27
N CYS A 254 -22.04 -32.54 -1.70
CA CYS A 254 -22.46 -32.79 -3.06
C CYS A 254 -21.75 -31.80 -4.01
N GLU A 255 -20.90 -32.33 -4.88
CA GLU A 255 -20.18 -31.61 -5.91
C GLU A 255 -20.51 -32.20 -7.29
N ARG A 256 -20.25 -31.45 -8.37
CA ARG A 256 -20.50 -31.91 -9.75
C ARG A 256 -19.65 -33.13 -10.10
N ASP A 257 -18.39 -33.13 -9.67
CA ASP A 257 -17.43 -34.20 -9.87
C ASP A 257 -17.29 -35.04 -8.61
N LEU A 258 -17.98 -36.19 -8.57
CA LEU A 258 -17.89 -37.17 -7.49
C LEU A 258 -16.77 -38.20 -7.77
N SER A 259 -15.66 -37.80 -8.38
CA SER A 259 -14.52 -38.70 -8.59
C SER A 259 -13.72 -38.86 -7.29
N TYR A 260 -13.46 -40.11 -6.90
CA TYR A 260 -12.72 -40.40 -5.66
C TYR A 260 -11.70 -41.53 -5.87
N SER A 261 -10.44 -41.23 -5.59
CA SER A 261 -9.36 -42.22 -5.49
C SER A 261 -8.91 -42.37 -4.04
N CYS A 262 -8.79 -43.60 -3.57
CA CYS A 262 -8.36 -43.91 -2.21
C CYS A 262 -6.85 -43.83 -2.01
N HIS A 263 -6.10 -43.51 -3.09
CA HIS A 263 -4.63 -43.48 -3.16
C HIS A 263 -3.90 -44.76 -2.71
N LYS A 264 -4.63 -45.84 -2.42
CA LYS A 264 -4.06 -47.18 -2.20
C LYS A 264 -3.49 -47.73 -3.52
N PRO A 265 -2.46 -48.58 -3.48
CA PRO A 265 -1.94 -49.22 -4.69
C PRO A 265 -3.06 -49.96 -5.42
N CYS A 266 -3.09 -49.85 -6.74
CA CYS A 266 -4.12 -50.47 -7.56
C CYS A 266 -3.96 -52.00 -7.53
N THR A 267 -5.03 -52.73 -7.18
CA THR A 267 -5.04 -54.20 -7.11
C THR A 267 -5.29 -54.88 -8.45
N LYS A 268 -5.51 -54.10 -9.51
CA LYS A 268 -5.72 -54.63 -10.87
C LYS A 268 -4.38 -55.00 -11.49
N LYS A 269 -4.37 -56.10 -12.25
CA LYS A 269 -3.22 -56.52 -13.03
C LYS A 269 -3.10 -55.70 -14.31
N ARG A 270 -1.87 -55.53 -14.81
CA ARG A 270 -1.59 -55.01 -16.15
C ARG A 270 -2.17 -55.97 -17.21
N ASP A 271 -2.22 -55.51 -18.45
CA ASP A 271 -2.74 -56.29 -19.59
C ASP A 271 -2.09 -57.67 -19.78
N CYS A 272 -0.89 -57.89 -19.24
CA CYS A 272 -0.21 -59.18 -19.23
C CYS A 272 -0.77 -60.21 -18.25
N GLY A 273 -1.67 -59.84 -17.34
CA GLY A 273 -2.26 -60.74 -16.34
C GLY A 273 -1.29 -61.26 -15.26
N GLN A 274 -0.02 -60.84 -15.29
CA GLN A 274 1.05 -61.31 -14.39
C GLN A 274 1.67 -60.21 -13.53
N HIS A 275 1.72 -58.97 -14.01
CA HIS A 275 2.30 -57.84 -13.26
C HIS A 275 1.20 -57.00 -12.62
N ASP A 276 1.41 -56.60 -11.37
CA ASP A 276 0.49 -55.71 -10.67
C ASP A 276 0.69 -54.24 -11.11
N CYS A 277 -0.37 -53.45 -10.99
CA CYS A 277 -0.33 -52.02 -11.27
C CYS A 277 0.34 -51.29 -10.09
N GLU A 278 1.51 -50.69 -10.33
CA GLU A 278 2.26 -49.93 -9.32
C GLU A 278 1.70 -48.51 -9.11
N LEU A 279 0.67 -48.12 -9.89
CA LEU A 279 0.04 -46.81 -9.77
C LEU A 279 -0.93 -46.78 -8.57
N PRO A 280 -1.07 -45.62 -7.91
CA PRO A 280 -2.17 -45.41 -6.98
C PRO A 280 -3.51 -45.60 -7.69
N CYS A 281 -4.57 -45.88 -6.92
CA CYS A 281 -5.92 -46.04 -7.43
C CYS A 281 -6.27 -44.92 -8.42
N HIS A 282 -6.53 -45.29 -9.66
CA HIS A 282 -6.74 -44.39 -10.77
C HIS A 282 -8.02 -44.77 -11.50
N ASP A 283 -8.57 -43.82 -12.23
CA ASP A 283 -9.68 -44.07 -13.16
C ASP A 283 -9.15 -44.73 -14.45
N GLY A 284 -9.98 -45.55 -15.11
CA GLY A 284 -9.64 -46.22 -16.38
C GLY A 284 -8.82 -47.52 -16.29
N ALA A 285 -8.28 -47.94 -17.44
CA ALA A 285 -7.52 -49.19 -17.60
C ALA A 285 -6.09 -49.07 -17.05
N CYS A 286 -5.54 -50.16 -16.50
CA CYS A 286 -4.19 -50.18 -15.94
C CYS A 286 -3.09 -50.11 -16.99
N SER A 287 -1.90 -49.69 -16.57
CA SER A 287 -0.75 -49.54 -17.45
C SER A 287 -0.39 -50.83 -18.17
N ILE A 288 0.07 -50.69 -19.42
CA ILE A 288 0.51 -51.82 -20.23
C ILE A 288 1.82 -52.41 -19.70
N CYS A 289 1.98 -53.72 -19.83
CA CYS A 289 3.25 -54.38 -19.57
C CYS A 289 4.19 -54.20 -20.75
N LEU A 290 5.29 -53.46 -20.53
CA LEU A 290 6.34 -53.22 -21.52
C LEU A 290 7.30 -54.41 -21.68
N ARG A 291 7.32 -55.38 -20.73
CA ARG A 291 8.19 -56.57 -20.80
C ARG A 291 7.63 -57.70 -21.68
N LEU A 292 6.46 -57.54 -22.29
CA LEU A 292 5.91 -58.54 -23.22
C LEU A 292 6.84 -58.77 -24.41
N PRO A 293 7.07 -60.03 -24.85
CA PRO A 293 7.91 -60.33 -26.02
C PRO A 293 7.46 -59.59 -27.30
N ALA A 294 6.16 -59.37 -27.49
CA ALA A 294 5.61 -58.63 -28.63
C ALA A 294 5.96 -57.13 -28.63
N ARG A 295 6.35 -56.56 -27.48
CA ARG A 295 6.61 -55.13 -27.32
C ARG A 295 8.07 -54.81 -27.01
N GLN A 296 8.78 -55.74 -26.39
CA GLN A 296 10.21 -55.63 -26.12
C GLN A 296 11.00 -56.39 -27.18
N SER A 297 11.39 -55.68 -28.25
CA SER A 297 12.11 -56.23 -29.39
C SER A 297 13.64 -56.03 -29.32
N SER A 298 14.14 -55.37 -28.28
CA SER A 298 15.56 -55.04 -28.09
C SER A 298 16.12 -55.56 -26.76
N CYS A 299 17.46 -55.63 -26.68
CA CYS A 299 18.21 -55.89 -25.44
C CYS A 299 17.76 -54.91 -24.34
N PRO A 300 18.04 -55.21 -23.04
CA PRO A 300 17.86 -54.25 -21.95
C PRO A 300 18.50 -52.88 -22.22
N CYS A 301 19.60 -52.88 -22.98
CA CYS A 301 20.34 -51.69 -23.42
C CYS A 301 19.72 -50.90 -24.57
N GLY A 302 18.69 -51.41 -25.25
CA GLY A 302 18.12 -50.84 -26.48
C GLY A 302 19.01 -50.92 -27.74
N GLN A 303 20.32 -51.15 -27.62
CA GLN A 303 21.28 -51.09 -28.75
C GLN A 303 21.19 -52.23 -29.77
N THR A 304 20.75 -53.42 -29.34
CA THR A 304 20.74 -54.61 -30.21
C THR A 304 19.34 -55.22 -30.22
N PRO A 305 18.74 -55.46 -31.40
CA PRO A 305 17.45 -56.14 -31.48
C PRO A 305 17.61 -57.61 -31.06
N LEU A 306 16.63 -58.15 -30.33
CA LEU A 306 16.71 -59.49 -29.74
C LEU A 306 16.88 -60.59 -30.78
N TRP A 307 16.34 -60.44 -31.99
CA TRP A 307 16.52 -61.41 -33.07
C TRP A 307 18.00 -61.66 -33.40
N LYS A 308 18.84 -60.61 -33.32
CA LYS A 308 20.28 -60.69 -33.57
C LYS A 308 21.00 -61.37 -32.40
N VAL A 309 20.54 -61.13 -31.17
CA VAL A 309 21.07 -61.81 -29.97
C VAL A 309 20.81 -63.33 -30.04
N TYR A 310 19.60 -63.76 -30.43
CA TYR A 310 19.30 -65.18 -30.61
C TYR A 310 20.08 -65.82 -31.76
N TYR A 311 20.39 -65.07 -32.82
CA TYR A 311 21.23 -65.55 -33.92
C TYR A 311 22.69 -65.78 -33.48
N GLU A 312 23.23 -64.88 -32.65
CA GLU A 312 24.60 -64.96 -32.13
C GLU A 312 24.74 -65.94 -30.95
N ARG A 313 23.63 -66.31 -30.30
CA ARG A 313 23.57 -67.20 -29.13
C ARG A 313 22.50 -68.29 -29.32
N PRO A 314 22.80 -69.36 -30.08
CA PRO A 314 21.85 -70.46 -30.37
C PRO A 314 21.41 -71.26 -29.13
N ASP A 315 22.13 -71.09 -28.01
CA ASP A 315 21.86 -71.69 -26.71
C ASP A 315 20.64 -71.06 -26.00
N LEU A 316 20.19 -69.87 -26.42
CA LEU A 316 19.11 -69.12 -25.78
C LEU A 316 17.77 -69.35 -26.50
N GLN A 317 16.74 -69.72 -25.74
CA GLN A 317 15.37 -69.87 -26.24
C GLN A 317 14.64 -68.51 -26.26
N PRO A 318 13.78 -68.24 -27.26
CA PRO A 318 12.93 -67.04 -27.29
C PRO A 318 12.00 -66.96 -26.08
N ARG A 319 11.84 -65.76 -25.51
CA ARG A 319 10.94 -65.49 -24.39
C ARG A 319 9.49 -65.80 -24.75
N GLY A 320 8.80 -66.58 -23.92
CA GLY A 320 7.37 -66.88 -24.06
C GLY A 320 6.48 -65.99 -23.20
N SER A 321 7.04 -65.35 -22.17
CA SER A 321 6.28 -64.57 -21.19
C SER A 321 7.01 -63.28 -20.80
N CYS A 322 6.32 -62.41 -20.06
CA CYS A 322 6.92 -61.17 -19.54
C CYS A 322 7.80 -61.37 -18.30
N THR A 323 7.78 -62.57 -17.69
CA THR A 323 8.61 -62.93 -16.53
C THR A 323 9.96 -63.51 -16.91
N ASP A 324 10.13 -63.96 -18.16
CA ASP A 324 11.40 -64.51 -18.63
C ASP A 324 12.47 -63.41 -18.68
N PRO A 325 13.73 -63.69 -18.28
CA PRO A 325 14.81 -62.71 -18.32
C PRO A 325 15.05 -62.23 -19.76
N ILE A 326 15.40 -60.95 -19.91
CA ILE A 326 15.67 -60.39 -21.24
C ILE A 326 17.12 -60.71 -21.63
N PRO A 327 17.37 -61.35 -22.80
CA PRO A 327 18.72 -61.62 -23.26
C PRO A 327 19.56 -60.34 -23.35
N THR A 328 20.74 -60.38 -22.73
CA THR A 328 21.70 -59.29 -22.77
C THR A 328 22.56 -59.41 -24.03
N CYS A 329 22.93 -58.28 -24.63
CA CYS A 329 23.97 -58.29 -25.67
C CYS A 329 25.35 -58.18 -25.02
N SER A 330 26.40 -58.61 -25.71
CA SER A 330 27.79 -58.49 -25.24
C SER A 330 28.35 -57.06 -25.30
N ASN A 331 27.53 -56.06 -25.67
CA ASN A 331 27.94 -54.65 -25.77
C ASN A 331 27.88 -53.93 -24.41
N ILE A 332 28.60 -52.81 -24.34
CA ILE A 332 28.53 -51.87 -23.22
C ILE A 332 27.14 -51.20 -23.24
N CYS A 333 26.48 -51.16 -22.07
CA CYS A 333 25.07 -50.77 -21.95
C CYS A 333 24.79 -49.35 -22.45
N SER A 334 25.64 -48.39 -22.10
CA SER A 334 25.58 -46.96 -22.48
C SER A 334 24.21 -46.26 -22.27
N ILE A 335 23.36 -46.80 -21.38
CA ILE A 335 22.13 -46.12 -20.96
C ILE A 335 22.52 -44.90 -20.11
N PRO A 336 21.90 -43.72 -20.29
CA PRO A 336 22.10 -42.58 -19.40
C PRO A 336 21.68 -42.95 -17.97
N LEU A 337 22.62 -42.84 -17.03
CA LEU A 337 22.37 -43.07 -15.61
C LEU A 337 21.45 -41.98 -15.05
N ALA A 338 20.91 -42.19 -13.85
CA ALA A 338 20.00 -41.23 -13.19
C ALA A 338 20.60 -39.83 -12.97
N CYS A 339 21.92 -39.65 -13.08
CA CYS A 339 22.57 -38.34 -13.10
C CYS A 339 22.38 -37.54 -14.39
N GLY A 340 21.89 -38.14 -15.48
CA GLY A 340 21.71 -37.50 -16.79
C GLY A 340 22.99 -37.33 -17.61
N GLU A 341 24.13 -37.07 -16.97
CA GLU A 341 25.39 -36.72 -17.66
C GLU A 341 26.31 -37.92 -17.94
N HIS A 342 26.24 -38.99 -17.14
CA HIS A 342 27.10 -40.16 -17.28
C HIS A 342 26.36 -41.37 -17.85
N LEU A 343 27.07 -42.13 -18.68
CA LEU A 343 26.57 -43.34 -19.34
C LEU A 343 27.01 -44.58 -18.57
N CYS A 344 26.17 -45.62 -18.59
CA CYS A 344 26.48 -46.90 -17.99
C CYS A 344 27.63 -47.62 -18.73
N ASN A 345 28.73 -47.93 -18.03
CA ASN A 345 29.91 -48.58 -18.59
C ASN A 345 29.97 -50.11 -18.35
N SER A 346 28.94 -50.71 -17.77
CA SER A 346 28.87 -52.17 -17.62
C SER A 346 28.41 -52.84 -18.91
N VAL A 347 28.79 -54.12 -19.08
CA VAL A 347 28.19 -54.99 -20.10
C VAL A 347 26.67 -55.04 -19.88
N CYS A 348 25.90 -55.16 -20.96
CA CYS A 348 24.44 -55.22 -20.90
C CYS A 348 23.96 -56.20 -19.82
N HIS A 349 23.02 -55.74 -19.00
CA HIS A 349 22.45 -56.47 -17.87
C HIS A 349 20.93 -56.29 -17.84
N ASP A 350 20.18 -57.26 -17.30
CA ASP A 350 18.70 -57.17 -17.19
C ASP A 350 18.24 -56.46 -15.89
N SER A 351 19.14 -56.21 -14.94
CA SER A 351 18.86 -55.44 -13.73
C SER A 351 18.86 -53.92 -13.99
N ALA A 352 18.44 -53.11 -13.03
CA ALA A 352 18.65 -51.66 -13.10
C ALA A 352 20.16 -51.32 -13.13
N CYS A 353 20.53 -50.26 -13.86
CA CYS A 353 21.92 -49.80 -13.92
C CYS A 353 22.41 -49.35 -12.54
N LEU A 354 23.67 -49.65 -12.25
CA LEU A 354 24.31 -49.21 -11.01
C LEU A 354 24.40 -47.67 -10.95
N PRO A 355 24.31 -47.07 -9.74
CA PRO A 355 24.48 -45.62 -9.57
C PRO A 355 25.85 -45.15 -10.08
N CYS A 356 25.92 -43.90 -10.55
CA CYS A 356 27.16 -43.34 -11.09
C CYS A 356 28.28 -43.23 -10.04
N SER A 357 29.43 -43.86 -10.31
CA SER A 357 30.63 -43.88 -9.46
C SER A 357 31.67 -42.80 -9.80
N GLU A 358 31.40 -41.93 -10.78
CA GLU A 358 32.34 -40.88 -11.18
C GLU A 358 32.50 -39.80 -10.11
N GLU A 359 33.73 -39.33 -9.90
CA GLU A 359 34.03 -38.24 -8.97
C GLU A 359 33.81 -36.87 -9.64
N VAL A 360 32.94 -36.07 -9.06
CA VAL A 360 32.54 -34.76 -9.60
C VAL A 360 32.79 -33.66 -8.56
N PRO A 361 33.33 -32.50 -8.98
CA PRO A 361 33.59 -31.38 -8.08
C PRO A 361 32.30 -30.64 -7.74
N VAL A 362 31.82 -30.78 -6.51
CA VAL A 362 30.62 -30.09 -6.02
C VAL A 362 31.03 -28.92 -5.12
N ARG A 363 30.42 -27.76 -5.34
CA ARG A 363 30.64 -26.55 -4.52
C ARG A 363 29.86 -26.67 -3.21
N CYS A 364 30.38 -26.10 -2.11
CA CYS A 364 29.60 -25.95 -0.88
C CYS A 364 28.32 -25.16 -1.16
N GLN A 365 27.33 -25.30 -0.28
CA GLN A 365 26.11 -24.47 -0.26
C GLN A 365 26.41 -22.96 -0.32
N CYS A 366 27.58 -22.56 0.17
CA CYS A 366 28.09 -21.18 0.18
C CYS A 366 28.92 -20.74 -1.03
N GLY A 367 29.22 -21.64 -1.98
CA GLY A 367 30.16 -21.43 -3.10
C GLY A 367 31.66 -21.26 -2.76
N SER A 368 32.05 -21.16 -1.48
CA SER A 368 33.41 -20.79 -1.03
C SER A 368 34.49 -21.89 -1.06
N SER A 369 34.12 -23.15 -1.34
CA SER A 369 35.04 -24.28 -1.50
C SER A 369 34.37 -25.37 -2.32
N SER A 370 35.12 -26.06 -3.17
CA SER A 370 34.68 -27.29 -3.85
C SER A 370 35.28 -28.52 -3.17
N LYS A 371 34.52 -29.61 -3.13
CA LYS A 371 34.98 -30.95 -2.73
C LYS A 371 34.64 -31.94 -3.84
N LYS A 372 35.53 -32.90 -4.07
CA LYS A 372 35.26 -34.04 -4.95
C LYS A 372 34.38 -35.03 -4.21
N VAL A 373 33.23 -35.36 -4.79
CA VAL A 373 32.27 -36.34 -4.25
C VAL A 373 31.79 -37.25 -5.37
N LEU A 374 31.31 -38.44 -5.02
CA LEU A 374 30.75 -39.37 -5.99
C LEU A 374 29.43 -38.83 -6.58
N CYS A 375 29.25 -38.99 -7.88
CA CYS A 375 28.13 -38.41 -8.62
C CYS A 375 26.77 -38.85 -8.07
N PHE A 376 26.62 -40.13 -7.65
CA PHE A 376 25.36 -40.60 -7.06
C PHE A 376 24.91 -39.83 -5.81
N ALA A 377 25.85 -39.24 -5.06
CA ALA A 377 25.55 -38.50 -3.84
C ALA A 377 24.77 -37.19 -4.09
N GLN A 378 24.68 -36.73 -5.35
CA GLN A 378 23.98 -35.48 -5.69
C GLN A 378 22.47 -35.64 -5.92
N TYR A 379 22.02 -36.81 -6.39
CA TYR A 379 20.62 -37.05 -6.73
C TYR A 379 19.95 -38.14 -5.89
N THR A 380 20.73 -38.97 -5.18
CA THR A 380 20.16 -39.95 -4.24
C THR A 380 20.11 -39.40 -2.82
N PRO A 381 19.05 -39.69 -2.05
CA PRO A 381 18.97 -39.26 -0.65
C PRO A 381 20.03 -39.97 0.20
N ALA A 382 20.54 -39.29 1.23
CA ALA A 382 21.64 -39.77 2.07
C ALA A 382 21.40 -41.15 2.73
N LYS A 383 20.14 -41.52 2.94
CA LYS A 383 19.75 -42.83 3.48
C LYS A 383 20.08 -44.00 2.54
N GLU A 384 20.18 -43.75 1.24
CA GLU A 384 20.40 -44.77 0.21
C GLU A 384 21.87 -44.86 -0.24
N TRP A 385 22.73 -43.96 0.22
CA TRP A 385 24.15 -43.94 -0.14
C TRP A 385 24.89 -45.21 0.29
N LYS A 386 24.54 -45.79 1.44
CA LYS A 386 25.13 -47.05 1.92
C LYS A 386 24.83 -48.19 0.96
N ARG A 387 23.57 -48.30 0.52
CA ARG A 387 23.14 -49.32 -0.45
C ARG A 387 23.83 -49.13 -1.80
N ALA A 388 23.94 -47.89 -2.27
CA ALA A 388 24.67 -47.55 -3.49
C ALA A 388 26.16 -47.91 -3.40
N CYS A 389 26.82 -47.64 -2.26
CA CYS A 389 28.22 -48.00 -2.04
C CYS A 389 28.44 -49.51 -2.01
N THR A 390 27.57 -50.26 -1.32
CA THR A 390 27.63 -51.72 -1.30
C THR A 390 27.45 -52.31 -2.71
N ALA A 391 26.53 -51.76 -3.50
CA ALA A 391 26.31 -52.19 -4.89
C ALA A 391 27.51 -51.90 -5.81
N LEU A 392 28.30 -50.87 -5.51
CA LEU A 392 29.51 -50.48 -6.25
C LEU A 392 30.81 -51.07 -5.68
N GLY A 393 30.76 -51.80 -4.56
CA GLY A 393 31.96 -52.30 -3.86
C GLY A 393 32.84 -51.20 -3.25
N LEU A 394 32.28 -50.02 -2.97
CA LEU A 394 33.00 -48.86 -2.43
C LEU A 394 32.84 -48.75 -0.91
N ASN A 395 33.85 -48.19 -0.24
CA ASN A 395 33.79 -47.91 1.20
C ASN A 395 33.11 -46.57 1.49
N GLU A 396 32.38 -46.46 2.60
CA GLU A 396 31.67 -45.21 3.01
C GLU A 396 32.61 -43.98 3.09
N ARG A 397 33.91 -44.19 3.35
CA ARG A 397 34.93 -43.12 3.40
C ARG A 397 35.19 -42.47 2.04
N GLN A 398 34.89 -43.16 0.94
CA GLN A 398 35.13 -42.69 -0.44
C GLN A 398 34.01 -41.78 -0.98
N ILE A 399 32.88 -41.67 -0.27
CA ILE A 399 31.77 -40.78 -0.64
C ILE A 399 32.18 -39.30 -0.54
N GLY A 400 33.18 -38.98 0.29
CA GLY A 400 33.73 -37.63 0.45
C GLY A 400 32.83 -36.65 1.22
N THR A 401 31.59 -37.03 1.54
CA THR A 401 30.65 -36.26 2.36
C THR A 401 29.70 -37.16 3.16
N SER A 402 29.28 -36.70 4.35
CA SER A 402 28.28 -37.36 5.19
C SER A 402 26.87 -36.78 5.04
N GLU A 403 26.75 -35.59 4.43
CA GLU A 403 25.52 -34.82 4.30
C GLU A 403 25.47 -34.08 2.95
N PHE A 404 24.28 -33.93 2.38
CA PHE A 404 24.02 -33.14 1.17
C PHE A 404 22.85 -32.19 1.45
N PRO A 405 22.94 -30.88 1.16
CA PRO A 405 24.02 -30.18 0.43
C PRO A 405 25.32 -30.03 1.23
N ILE A 406 26.47 -30.06 0.54
CA ILE A 406 27.80 -30.02 1.16
C ILE A 406 28.01 -28.68 1.88
N ARG A 407 28.37 -28.75 3.17
CA ARG A 407 28.70 -27.56 3.97
C ARG A 407 30.21 -27.43 4.17
N CYS A 408 30.72 -26.20 4.13
CA CYS A 408 32.10 -25.88 4.50
C CYS A 408 32.18 -25.45 5.97
N GLN A 409 33.37 -25.43 6.57
CA GLN A 409 33.56 -24.95 7.95
C GLN A 409 33.79 -23.43 8.04
N LYS A 410 33.71 -22.70 6.92
CA LYS A 410 33.90 -21.25 6.91
C LYS A 410 32.65 -20.56 7.45
N LYS A 411 32.82 -19.74 8.48
CA LYS A 411 31.80 -18.79 8.94
C LYS A 411 31.54 -17.78 7.83
N CYS A 412 30.27 -17.51 7.55
CA CYS A 412 29.91 -16.39 6.68
C CYS A 412 30.42 -15.09 7.30
N LYS A 413 30.74 -14.09 6.46
CA LYS A 413 31.06 -12.72 6.91
C LYS A 413 30.26 -11.68 6.12
N LYS A 414 29.21 -12.10 5.40
CA LYS A 414 28.34 -11.22 4.63
C LYS A 414 27.49 -10.38 5.59
N GLN A 415 27.27 -9.11 5.25
CA GLN A 415 26.40 -8.23 6.01
C GLN A 415 24.95 -8.68 5.86
N LEU A 416 24.23 -8.75 6.97
CA LEU A 416 22.79 -9.00 6.96
C LEU A 416 22.05 -7.81 6.32
N SER A 417 20.79 -8.01 5.95
CA SER A 417 19.92 -7.01 5.31
C SER A 417 19.87 -5.68 6.07
N CYS A 418 20.08 -5.66 7.38
CA CYS A 418 20.16 -4.44 8.20
C CYS A 418 21.44 -3.59 8.01
N GLY A 419 22.49 -4.11 7.38
CA GLY A 419 23.78 -3.43 7.16
C GLY A 419 24.67 -3.25 8.40
N LYS A 420 24.18 -3.57 9.60
CA LYS A 420 24.93 -3.46 10.87
C LYS A 420 25.43 -4.79 11.42
N HIS A 421 24.68 -5.85 11.20
CA HIS A 421 24.98 -7.19 11.71
C HIS A 421 25.63 -8.02 10.61
N MET A 422 26.60 -8.86 10.98
CA MET A 422 27.21 -9.84 10.10
C MET A 422 26.55 -11.20 10.32
N CYS A 423 26.47 -11.99 9.26
CA CYS A 423 26.09 -13.39 9.38
C CYS A 423 27.22 -14.15 10.06
N GLU A 424 26.93 -14.96 11.08
CA GLU A 424 27.91 -15.80 11.78
C GLU A 424 27.67 -17.30 11.53
N GLU A 425 26.72 -17.62 10.64
CA GLU A 425 26.37 -19.00 10.29
C GLU A 425 27.51 -19.68 9.51
N VAL A 426 27.78 -20.93 9.86
CA VAL A 426 28.76 -21.78 9.17
C VAL A 426 28.14 -22.28 7.87
N CYS A 427 28.74 -21.94 6.73
CA CYS A 427 28.23 -22.26 5.39
C CYS A 427 26.79 -21.74 5.12
N CYS A 428 26.58 -20.42 5.26
CA CYS A 428 25.30 -19.79 4.92
C CYS A 428 24.92 -20.00 3.44
N GLY A 429 23.73 -20.53 3.19
CA GLY A 429 23.10 -20.70 1.87
C GLY A 429 21.99 -19.70 1.55
N ASN A 430 21.70 -18.77 2.48
CA ASN A 430 20.65 -17.79 2.30
C ASN A 430 21.17 -16.67 1.38
N GLU A 431 20.53 -16.45 0.23
CA GLU A 431 20.95 -15.38 -0.68
C GLU A 431 20.71 -13.99 -0.05
N ASP A 432 19.57 -13.82 0.62
CA ASP A 432 19.09 -12.52 1.11
C ASP A 432 19.66 -12.07 2.47
N HIS A 433 20.32 -12.97 3.21
CA HIS A 433 20.95 -12.67 4.52
C HIS A 433 20.05 -11.81 5.44
N THR A 434 18.77 -12.17 5.60
CA THR A 434 17.78 -11.36 6.35
C THR A 434 18.13 -11.25 7.83
N CYS A 435 18.16 -10.03 8.38
CA CYS A 435 18.41 -9.82 9.80
C CYS A 435 17.15 -10.06 10.64
N MET A 436 17.12 -11.17 11.38
CA MET A 436 16.00 -11.54 12.26
C MET A 436 16.01 -10.86 13.64
N LYS A 437 16.91 -9.90 13.89
CA LYS A 437 16.97 -9.17 15.16
C LYS A 437 15.88 -8.09 15.22
N VAL A 438 15.24 -7.90 16.36
CA VAL A 438 14.24 -6.84 16.57
C VAL A 438 14.92 -5.49 16.79
N CYS A 439 14.35 -4.43 16.22
CA CYS A 439 14.81 -3.06 16.36
C CYS A 439 14.23 -2.41 17.63
N HIS A 440 15.06 -2.25 18.66
CA HIS A 440 14.72 -1.57 19.93
C HIS A 440 14.94 -0.06 19.91
N LYS A 441 15.15 0.53 18.73
CA LYS A 441 15.29 1.99 18.63
C LYS A 441 13.94 2.65 18.83
N LYS A 442 13.95 3.81 19.49
CA LYS A 442 12.76 4.66 19.60
C LYS A 442 12.31 5.09 18.20
N ALA A 443 11.03 4.91 17.91
CA ALA A 443 10.38 5.41 16.71
C ALA A 443 10.41 6.95 16.69
N PRO A 444 10.11 7.62 15.55
CA PRO A 444 10.11 9.08 15.45
C PRO A 444 9.25 9.81 16.51
N CYS A 445 8.27 9.13 17.10
CA CYS A 445 7.46 9.66 18.20
C CYS A 445 8.20 9.82 19.55
N GLY A 446 9.42 9.32 19.70
CA GLY A 446 10.26 9.47 20.91
C GLY A 446 9.85 8.64 22.14
N ILE A 447 8.65 8.05 22.13
CA ILE A 447 8.07 7.31 23.25
C ILE A 447 8.05 5.79 22.98
N HIS A 448 7.63 5.36 21.79
CA HIS A 448 7.47 3.94 21.45
C HIS A 448 8.72 3.33 20.81
N GLU A 449 9.00 2.05 21.10
CA GLU A 449 10.02 1.26 20.40
C GLU A 449 9.52 0.83 19.00
N CYS A 450 10.44 0.70 18.04
CA CYS A 450 10.11 0.35 16.66
C CYS A 450 9.49 -1.06 16.54
N GLY A 451 10.01 -2.05 17.28
CA GLY A 451 9.44 -3.42 17.35
C GLY A 451 9.51 -4.24 16.05
N ARG A 452 9.95 -3.65 14.93
CA ARG A 452 10.13 -4.34 13.64
C ARG A 452 11.48 -5.05 13.57
N LEU A 453 11.63 -5.98 12.62
CA LEU A 453 12.93 -6.53 12.26
C LEU A 453 13.93 -5.43 11.89
N CYS A 454 15.21 -5.67 12.16
CA CYS A 454 16.28 -4.71 11.96
C CYS A 454 16.35 -4.31 10.49
N HIS A 455 16.09 -3.03 10.22
CA HIS A 455 15.99 -2.47 8.88
C HIS A 455 17.10 -1.44 8.65
N ARG A 456 17.37 -1.12 7.39
CA ARG A 456 18.25 0.00 7.02
C ARG A 456 17.48 1.33 7.14
N GLY A 457 18.17 2.41 7.48
CA GLY A 457 17.57 3.75 7.55
C GLY A 457 16.86 4.10 8.87
N PRO A 458 16.19 5.28 8.91
CA PRO A 458 15.44 5.73 10.08
C PRO A 458 14.23 4.82 10.35
N CYS A 459 13.81 4.75 11.62
CA CYS A 459 12.64 3.95 11.99
C CYS A 459 11.38 4.50 11.34
N PRO A 460 10.49 3.63 10.82
CA PRO A 460 9.21 4.06 10.26
C PRO A 460 8.38 4.81 11.31
N PRO A 461 7.41 5.64 10.89
CA PRO A 461 6.51 6.33 11.81
C PRO A 461 5.83 5.34 12.76
N CYS A 462 5.55 5.81 13.96
CA CYS A 462 4.89 4.99 14.97
C CYS A 462 3.53 4.51 14.43
N HIS A 463 3.24 3.21 14.54
CA HIS A 463 1.97 2.64 14.10
C HIS A 463 0.82 2.91 15.09
N ASN A 464 1.14 3.45 16.27
CA ASN A 464 0.13 3.77 17.26
C ASN A 464 -0.64 5.02 16.81
N THR A 465 -1.97 4.93 16.81
CA THR A 465 -2.86 5.97 16.32
C THR A 465 -3.88 6.26 17.41
N SER A 466 -4.01 7.53 17.78
CA SER A 466 -5.05 7.96 18.71
C SER A 466 -6.38 8.10 17.97
N TYR A 467 -7.44 7.57 18.58
CA TYR A 467 -8.82 7.75 18.14
C TYR A 467 -9.51 8.93 18.84
N ASP A 468 -8.77 9.67 19.66
CA ASP A 468 -9.24 10.89 20.31
C ASP A 468 -8.85 12.13 19.50
N ARG A 469 -9.71 13.15 19.55
CA ARG A 469 -9.43 14.45 18.94
C ARG A 469 -8.20 15.10 19.58
N LEU A 470 -7.26 15.56 18.76
CA LEU A 470 -6.08 16.28 19.24
C LEU A 470 -6.38 17.79 19.26
N PHE A 471 -6.47 18.37 20.46
CA PHE A 471 -6.82 19.78 20.65
C PHE A 471 -5.60 20.71 20.71
N CYS A 472 -5.75 21.97 20.27
CA CYS A 472 -4.84 23.06 20.65
C CYS A 472 -4.84 23.26 22.17
N ARG A 473 -3.83 23.96 22.71
CA ARG A 473 -3.80 24.40 24.11
C ARG A 473 -5.06 25.17 24.52
N CYS A 474 -5.64 25.92 23.57
CA CYS A 474 -6.87 26.69 23.72
C CYS A 474 -8.18 25.89 23.64
N ARG A 475 -8.14 24.61 23.27
CA ARG A 475 -9.28 23.72 22.92
C ARG A 475 -10.27 24.21 21.84
N ARG A 476 -10.05 25.36 21.20
CA ARG A 476 -10.92 25.89 20.14
C ARG A 476 -10.67 25.29 18.76
N THR A 477 -9.45 24.81 18.51
CA THR A 477 -9.05 24.15 17.26
C THR A 477 -8.62 22.73 17.57
N PHE A 478 -8.98 21.78 16.72
CA PHE A 478 -8.68 20.36 16.91
C PHE A 478 -8.42 19.64 15.57
N LEU A 479 -7.73 18.51 15.65
CA LEU A 479 -7.60 17.55 14.55
C LEU A 479 -8.52 16.36 14.80
N GLU A 480 -9.26 15.95 13.76
CA GLU A 480 -10.13 14.77 13.79
C GLU A 480 -9.29 13.48 13.78
N PRO A 481 -9.74 12.43 14.49
CA PRO A 481 -9.17 11.09 14.38
C PRO A 481 -9.29 10.51 12.95
N PRO A 482 -8.38 9.63 12.51
CA PRO A 482 -7.23 9.07 13.24
C PRO A 482 -6.02 10.00 13.31
N VAL A 483 -5.47 10.24 14.50
CA VAL A 483 -4.27 11.08 14.69
C VAL A 483 -3.05 10.19 14.98
N PRO A 484 -2.06 10.10 14.09
CA PRO A 484 -0.85 9.33 14.31
C PRO A 484 -0.07 9.80 15.55
N CYS A 485 0.53 8.87 16.29
CA CYS A 485 1.38 9.19 17.43
C CYS A 485 2.59 10.03 16.99
N GLY A 486 2.78 11.18 17.65
CA GLY A 486 3.81 12.17 17.32
C GLY A 486 3.33 13.34 16.46
N THR A 487 2.04 13.39 16.09
CA THR A 487 1.46 14.55 15.39
C THR A 487 1.43 15.76 16.34
N LEU A 488 1.99 16.90 15.89
CA LEU A 488 1.92 18.14 16.66
C LEU A 488 0.48 18.72 16.64
N PRO A 489 0.02 19.40 17.71
CA PRO A 489 -1.28 20.03 17.72
C PRO A 489 -1.46 21.07 16.61
N PRO A 490 -2.71 21.30 16.15
CA PRO A 490 -2.97 22.22 15.04
C PRO A 490 -2.58 23.65 15.40
N ASN A 491 -2.06 24.39 14.41
CA ASN A 491 -1.78 25.82 14.55
C ASN A 491 -3.10 26.59 14.73
N CYS A 492 -3.24 27.28 15.85
CA CYS A 492 -4.48 27.95 16.21
C CYS A 492 -4.35 29.47 16.12
N LEU A 493 -5.23 30.10 15.33
CA LEU A 493 -5.27 31.55 15.11
C LEU A 493 -6.05 32.32 16.19
N HIS A 494 -6.58 31.65 17.21
CA HIS A 494 -7.29 32.32 18.30
C HIS A 494 -6.32 32.99 19.28
N PRO A 495 -6.74 34.09 19.95
CA PRO A 495 -5.94 34.72 20.98
C PRO A 495 -5.63 33.73 22.10
N CYS A 496 -4.39 33.76 22.58
CA CYS A 496 -3.95 32.89 23.66
C CYS A 496 -4.81 33.07 24.92
N VAL A 497 -5.22 31.96 25.54
CA VAL A 497 -6.08 31.93 26.73
C VAL A 497 -5.29 31.92 28.03
N VAL A 498 -3.96 31.88 27.96
CA VAL A 498 -3.09 31.86 29.15
C VAL A 498 -3.10 33.25 29.80
N PRO A 499 -3.50 33.36 31.08
CA PRO A 499 -3.52 34.65 31.77
C PRO A 499 -2.08 35.14 31.98
N ARG A 500 -1.85 36.42 31.67
CA ARG A 500 -0.56 37.08 31.91
C ARG A 500 -0.52 37.58 33.35
N ALA A 501 0.66 37.56 33.97
CA ALA A 501 0.86 38.08 35.33
C ALA A 501 0.45 39.55 35.50
N CYS A 502 0.51 40.36 34.44
CA CYS A 502 0.08 41.76 34.45
C CYS A 502 -1.44 41.98 34.29
N GLY A 503 -2.24 40.92 34.10
CA GLY A 503 -3.70 41.03 33.96
C GLY A 503 -4.20 41.54 32.59
N HIS A 504 -3.31 41.91 31.68
CA HIS A 504 -3.69 42.38 30.34
C HIS A 504 -3.99 41.24 29.35
N PRO A 505 -4.91 41.45 28.38
CA PRO A 505 -5.27 40.45 27.38
C PRO A 505 -4.08 40.08 26.48
N ALA A 506 -4.07 38.84 26.02
CA ALA A 506 -3.02 38.33 25.15
C ALA A 506 -3.16 38.88 23.72
N ASN A 507 -2.12 39.56 23.22
CA ASN A 507 -2.06 40.10 21.86
C ASN A 507 -1.29 39.17 20.88
N HIS A 508 -1.42 37.86 21.06
CA HIS A 508 -0.75 36.84 20.23
C HIS A 508 -1.61 35.58 20.11
N ASN A 509 -1.36 34.83 19.05
CA ASN A 509 -2.08 33.59 18.76
C ASN A 509 -1.69 32.47 19.74
N CYS A 510 -2.57 31.46 19.82
CA CYS A 510 -2.35 30.29 20.65
C CYS A 510 -1.11 29.50 20.20
N HIS A 511 -0.21 29.21 21.15
CA HIS A 511 1.01 28.44 20.96
C HIS A 511 0.96 27.15 21.81
N PHE A 512 1.76 26.15 21.44
CA PHE A 512 1.77 24.86 22.13
C PHE A 512 2.88 24.75 23.21
N ASP A 513 4.12 25.13 22.88
CA ASP A 513 5.32 24.91 23.74
C ASP A 513 6.20 26.17 23.94
N GLY A 514 5.71 27.37 23.64
CA GLY A 514 6.40 28.63 23.96
C GLY A 514 5.93 29.28 25.27
N GLU A 515 6.75 30.12 25.90
CA GLU A 515 6.26 31.11 26.87
C GLU A 515 5.47 32.22 26.14
N CYS A 516 4.48 32.80 26.79
CA CYS A 516 3.74 33.92 26.19
C CYS A 516 4.68 35.10 25.93
N THR A 517 4.54 35.75 24.77
CA THR A 517 5.30 36.96 24.43
C THR A 517 5.12 38.06 25.48
N GLN A 518 6.09 38.96 25.62
CA GLN A 518 6.01 40.05 26.60
C GLN A 518 4.82 41.00 26.37
N CYS A 519 4.32 41.66 27.42
CA CYS A 519 3.15 42.54 27.34
C CYS A 519 3.50 43.92 26.77
N VAL A 520 2.99 44.23 25.57
CA VAL A 520 3.22 45.52 24.89
C VAL A 520 2.13 46.57 25.17
N VAL A 521 1.17 46.28 26.05
CA VAL A 521 0.10 47.22 26.37
C VAL A 521 0.71 48.49 26.99
N PRO A 522 0.41 49.68 26.43
CA PRO A 522 0.97 50.95 26.92
C PRO A 522 0.34 51.30 28.28
N VAL A 523 1.19 51.55 29.28
CA VAL A 523 0.81 51.92 30.65
C VAL A 523 1.60 53.12 31.15
N GLN A 524 1.02 53.89 32.05
CA GLN A 524 1.72 55.00 32.71
C GLN A 524 2.70 54.45 33.76
N LYS A 525 3.97 54.84 33.66
CA LYS A 525 5.05 54.40 34.56
C LYS A 525 5.88 55.59 35.04
N HIS A 526 6.64 55.38 36.12
CA HIS A 526 7.47 56.37 36.78
C HIS A 526 8.97 55.99 36.65
N CYS A 527 9.91 56.96 36.64
CA CYS A 527 11.37 56.64 36.63
C CYS A 527 11.78 55.98 37.96
N GLY A 528 12.69 55.02 37.86
CA GLY A 528 13.16 54.22 39.00
C GLY A 528 13.81 55.02 40.13
N SER A 529 14.52 56.11 39.84
CA SER A 529 15.26 56.89 40.85
C SER A 529 14.52 58.10 41.40
N HIS A 530 13.66 58.73 40.59
CA HIS A 530 13.00 60.02 40.93
C HIS A 530 11.49 59.91 41.09
N ASN A 531 10.90 58.74 40.80
CA ASN A 531 9.46 58.48 40.82
C ASN A 531 8.60 59.50 40.00
N ASN A 532 9.22 60.20 39.05
CA ASN A 532 8.53 61.13 38.16
C ASN A 532 7.80 60.38 37.05
N LYS A 533 6.59 60.85 36.69
CA LYS A 533 5.78 60.30 35.59
C LYS A 533 6.53 60.42 34.26
N MET A 534 6.56 59.34 33.48
CA MET A 534 7.19 59.35 32.16
C MET A 534 6.35 60.15 31.15
N PRO A 535 6.97 60.90 30.22
CA PRO A 535 6.25 61.71 29.23
C PRO A 535 5.41 60.88 28.25
N PHE A 536 5.84 59.64 27.96
CA PHE A 536 5.19 58.73 27.02
C PHE A 536 4.79 57.43 27.73
N LEU A 537 3.63 56.88 27.35
CA LEU A 537 3.17 55.58 27.83
C LEU A 537 4.20 54.50 27.45
N GLN A 538 4.57 53.69 28.44
CA GLN A 538 5.60 52.66 28.28
C GLN A 538 4.95 51.27 28.20
N PRO A 539 5.49 50.33 27.41
CA PRO A 539 5.04 48.95 27.41
C PRO A 539 5.00 48.34 28.82
N CYS A 540 3.94 47.60 29.13
CA CYS A 540 3.75 46.95 30.42
C CYS A 540 4.92 46.00 30.78
N SER A 541 5.55 45.35 29.80
CA SER A 541 6.71 44.48 30.00
C SER A 541 7.99 45.18 30.48
N LEU A 542 8.12 46.49 30.24
CA LEU A 542 9.29 47.25 30.64
C LEU A 542 9.26 47.54 32.14
N LEU A 543 9.75 46.62 32.95
CA LEU A 543 9.86 46.80 34.41
C LEU A 543 10.83 47.93 34.77
N ALA A 544 11.78 48.24 33.88
CA ALA A 544 12.85 49.19 34.12
C ALA A 544 12.80 50.39 33.18
N ILE A 545 12.61 51.60 33.72
CA ILE A 545 12.56 52.84 32.95
C ILE A 545 13.39 53.93 33.61
N SER A 546 14.25 54.57 32.80
CA SER A 546 15.11 55.68 33.20
C SER A 546 14.62 56.99 32.58
N CYS A 547 14.62 58.08 33.35
CA CYS A 547 14.31 59.42 32.86
C CYS A 547 15.50 60.10 32.15
N GLY A 548 16.67 59.44 32.07
CA GLY A 548 17.88 60.00 31.47
C GLY A 548 18.60 61.09 32.31
N ARG A 549 18.03 61.50 33.46
CA ARG A 549 18.66 62.45 34.39
C ARG A 549 19.60 61.72 35.36
N ARG A 550 20.64 62.42 35.86
CA ARG A 550 21.52 61.91 36.93
C ARG A 550 20.70 61.54 38.17
N CYS A 551 21.02 60.42 38.80
CA CYS A 551 20.27 59.87 39.93
C CYS A 551 20.24 60.86 41.09
N GLY A 552 21.39 61.43 41.49
CA GLY A 552 21.47 62.45 42.54
C GLY A 552 21.04 61.98 43.94
N ASN A 553 20.65 60.71 44.09
CA ASN A 553 20.36 60.11 45.38
C ASN A 553 21.66 59.95 46.17
N VAL A 554 21.60 60.34 47.45
CA VAL A 554 22.74 60.29 48.36
C VAL A 554 22.89 58.87 48.90
N SER A 555 24.09 58.30 48.77
CA SER A 555 24.38 56.96 49.24
C SER A 555 24.37 56.91 50.77
N ARG A 556 23.56 56.01 51.35
CA ARG A 556 23.36 55.89 52.82
C ARG A 556 24.66 55.62 53.62
N CYS A 557 25.73 55.13 53.00
CA CYS A 557 26.96 54.78 53.72
C CYS A 557 28.02 55.90 53.78
N CYS A 558 28.07 56.83 52.83
CA CYS A 558 29.15 57.84 52.80
C CYS A 558 28.75 59.23 52.25
N GLY A 559 27.45 59.50 52.06
CA GLY A 559 26.99 60.87 51.76
C GLY A 559 27.29 61.39 50.35
N HIS A 560 27.90 60.58 49.48
CA HIS A 560 28.15 60.95 48.09
C HIS A 560 26.90 60.83 47.22
N GLU A 561 26.71 61.80 46.33
CA GLU A 561 25.66 61.80 45.32
C GLU A 561 25.94 60.79 44.21
N CYS A 562 24.90 60.08 43.77
CA CYS A 562 25.04 59.09 42.71
C CYS A 562 25.13 59.77 41.32
N ASP A 563 26.31 59.70 40.70
CA ASP A 563 26.58 60.21 39.34
C ASP A 563 26.02 59.33 38.22
N LYS A 564 25.48 58.15 38.53
CA LYS A 564 24.87 57.27 37.53
C LYS A 564 23.57 57.89 37.00
N VAL A 565 23.27 57.67 35.72
CA VAL A 565 21.96 57.99 35.12
C VAL A 565 20.85 57.22 35.85
N CYS A 566 19.61 57.75 35.94
CA CYS A 566 18.46 57.14 36.66
C CYS A 566 18.47 55.61 36.48
N HIS A 567 18.68 54.90 37.59
CA HIS A 567 18.81 53.45 37.67
C HIS A 567 17.81 52.90 38.70
N ILE A 568 17.62 51.59 38.66
CA ILE A 568 16.69 50.88 39.56
C ILE A 568 17.51 50.10 40.59
N GLY A 569 17.01 50.03 41.82
CA GLY A 569 17.73 49.44 42.94
C GLY A 569 18.58 50.45 43.72
N PRO A 570 19.19 50.04 44.86
CA PRO A 570 20.01 50.91 45.68
C PRO A 570 21.23 51.42 44.90
N CYS A 571 21.64 52.67 45.16
CA CYS A 571 22.86 53.24 44.56
C CYS A 571 24.07 52.44 45.03
N GLU A 572 24.66 51.63 44.14
CA GLU A 572 25.88 50.90 44.42
C GLU A 572 27.05 51.88 44.52
N HIS A 573 27.54 52.09 45.74
CA HIS A 573 28.74 52.84 46.03
C HIS A 573 29.82 51.89 46.58
N LYS A 574 30.99 51.79 45.91
CA LYS A 574 32.14 51.04 46.43
C LYS A 574 32.85 51.87 47.51
N CYS A 575 32.29 51.93 48.72
CA CYS A 575 32.96 52.53 49.89
C CYS A 575 33.82 51.43 50.56
N SER A 576 35.12 51.66 50.72
CA SER A 576 36.10 50.72 51.30
C SER A 576 36.17 50.73 52.83
N GLN A 577 35.16 51.30 53.50
CA GLN A 577 35.07 51.31 54.96
C GLN A 577 33.90 50.43 55.43
N SER A 578 34.25 49.31 56.05
CA SER A 578 33.36 48.50 56.88
C SER A 578 33.15 49.18 58.23
N PHE A 579 31.90 49.43 58.60
CA PHE A 579 31.52 49.71 60.00
C PHE A 579 30.37 48.78 60.43
N PRO A 580 30.29 48.44 61.73
CA PRO A 580 29.64 47.25 62.25
C PRO A 580 28.12 47.38 62.32
N GLU A 581 27.44 46.24 62.16
CA GLU A 581 26.01 46.08 62.36
C GLU A 581 25.58 46.43 63.80
N LEU A 582 24.60 47.30 63.93
CA LEU A 582 23.74 47.40 65.13
C LEU A 582 22.41 46.71 64.79
N GLY A 583 22.05 45.68 65.57
CA GLY A 583 20.80 44.89 65.47
C GLY A 583 19.53 45.74 65.67
N ALA A 584 18.31 45.27 65.43
CA ALA A 584 17.68 43.93 65.43
C ALA A 584 16.30 44.04 64.71
N PRO A 585 15.25 43.21 64.92
CA PRO A 585 15.14 41.76 65.18
C PRO A 585 14.21 41.01 64.17
N GLY A 586 14.45 39.69 64.02
CA GLY A 586 13.43 38.63 63.95
C GLY A 586 12.47 38.52 62.75
N VAL A 587 12.76 37.61 61.82
CA VAL A 587 11.77 36.65 61.28
C VAL A 587 12.48 35.31 61.00
N THR A 588 12.22 34.33 61.85
CA THR A 588 12.60 32.93 61.65
C THR A 588 11.73 32.32 60.54
N THR A 589 12.34 31.92 59.43
CA THR A 589 11.73 30.94 58.51
C THR A 589 12.62 29.71 58.45
N THR A 590 12.10 28.63 59.02
CA THR A 590 12.69 27.31 59.03
C THR A 590 12.84 26.76 57.61
N LYS A 591 14.08 26.44 57.22
CA LYS A 591 14.41 25.52 56.13
C LYS A 591 13.77 24.15 56.39
N LYS A 592 12.90 23.69 55.49
CA LYS A 592 12.74 22.25 55.21
C LYS A 592 13.37 21.99 53.86
N MET A 593 14.41 21.18 53.86
CA MET A 593 15.09 20.70 52.67
C MET A 593 15.14 19.17 52.75
N LEU A 594 14.96 18.56 51.57
CA LEU A 594 15.40 17.22 51.14
C LEU A 594 14.43 16.03 51.38
N PRO A 595 14.54 14.93 50.61
CA PRO A 595 15.33 14.70 49.37
C PRO A 595 14.57 14.04 48.20
N ASN A 596 15.20 14.06 47.03
CA ASN A 596 14.98 13.11 45.92
C ASN A 596 15.37 11.68 46.33
N VAL A 597 14.54 10.66 46.07
CA VAL A 597 14.98 9.31 45.62
C VAL A 597 13.87 8.63 44.82
N TRP A 598 14.28 7.95 43.74
CA TRP A 598 13.54 6.99 42.92
C TRP A 598 12.79 5.89 43.70
N THR A 599 11.71 5.33 43.15
CA THR A 599 11.66 3.92 42.63
C THR A 599 10.24 3.46 42.23
N ARG A 600 10.24 2.62 41.19
CA ARG A 600 9.23 1.67 40.68
C ARG A 600 8.04 1.32 41.59
N ARG A 601 6.84 1.34 40.99
CA ARG A 601 6.07 0.14 40.61
C ARG A 601 5.12 0.46 39.48
#